data_AF-A0A519WSF4-F1
#
_entry.id   AF-A0A519WSF4-F1
#
_cell.length_a   1.000
_cell.length_b   1.000
_cell.length_c   1.000
_cell.angle_alpha   90.00
_cell.angle_beta   90.00
_cell.angle_gamma   90.00
#
_symmetry.space_group_name_H-M   'P 1'
#
loop_
_entity.id
_entity.type
_entity.pdbx_description
1 polymer ?
#
loop_
_entity_poly.entity_id
_entity_poly.type
_entity_poly.pdbx_seq_one_letter_code
_entity_poly.pdbx_strand_id
1 'polypeptide(L)'
;LTGIINKKLEAVDRRNIIPRFSEENIQANLVLVEALAKIAKEKNVTTGQLALAWLLAQKPWIVPNPGTTKLHRLEENIGSTEIVFTADELAEINSTVDGITLVGDRYPEFLEKQIDK
;
A
#
# COMPACT_ATOMS: atom_id res chain seq x y z
N LEU A 1 7.27 -0.34 -1.47
CA LEU A 1 6.02 0.02 -0.76
C LEU A 1 6.31 0.75 0.55
N THR A 2 7.35 1.60 0.61
CA THR A 2 7.76 2.20 1.88
C THR A 2 8.17 3.65 1.68
N GLY A 3 7.53 4.53 2.45
CA GLY A 3 7.80 5.96 2.46
C GLY A 3 6.57 6.70 2.97
N ILE A 4 6.79 7.78 3.70
CA ILE A 4 5.72 8.69 4.10
C ILE A 4 5.85 9.93 3.22
N ILE A 5 4.79 10.30 2.52
CA ILE A 5 4.77 11.51 1.70
C ILE A 5 4.29 12.65 2.59
N ASN A 6 5.23 13.24 3.33
CA ASN A 6 4.98 14.39 4.21
C ASN A 6 5.59 15.69 3.67
N LYS A 7 6.24 15.63 2.50
CA LYS A 7 6.97 16.73 1.89
C LYS A 7 6.78 16.67 0.40
N LYS A 8 6.89 17.84 -0.25
CA LYS A 8 6.92 17.95 -1.70
C LYS A 8 7.98 17.01 -2.26
N LEU A 9 7.60 16.23 -3.26
CA LEU A 9 8.51 15.33 -3.96
C LEU A 9 9.58 16.13 -4.71
N GLU A 10 10.80 15.60 -4.73
CA GLU A 10 11.89 16.18 -5.53
C GLU A 10 11.50 16.21 -7.01
N ALA A 11 11.95 17.21 -7.76
CA ALA A 11 11.54 17.39 -9.16
C ALA A 11 11.82 16.16 -10.05
N VAL A 12 12.91 15.43 -9.76
CA VAL A 12 13.33 14.22 -10.49
C VAL A 12 12.58 12.94 -10.08
N ASP A 13 11.70 13.01 -9.07
CA ASP A 13 10.97 11.83 -8.59
C ASP A 13 9.92 11.38 -9.62
N ARG A 14 10.00 10.11 -10.04
CA ARG A 14 9.09 9.53 -11.04
C ARG A 14 7.63 9.47 -10.56
N ARG A 15 7.37 9.61 -9.26
CA ARG A 15 5.99 9.68 -8.75
C ARG A 15 5.28 10.95 -9.20
N ASN A 16 6.01 12.03 -9.50
CA ASN A 16 5.41 13.29 -9.98
C ASN A 16 4.62 13.16 -11.29
N ILE A 17 4.92 12.16 -12.12
CA ILE A 17 4.19 11.91 -13.38
C ILE A 17 3.00 10.97 -13.20
N ILE A 18 2.84 10.35 -12.02
CA ILE A 18 1.76 9.38 -11.77
C ILE A 18 0.57 10.13 -11.17
N PRO A 19 -0.63 10.08 -11.78
CA PRO A 19 -1.79 10.85 -11.33
C PRO A 19 -2.15 10.67 -9.86
N ARG A 20 -2.02 9.45 -9.31
CA ARG A 20 -2.27 9.15 -7.88
C ARG A 20 -1.44 9.96 -6.89
N PHE A 21 -0.31 10.51 -7.32
CA PHE A 21 0.59 11.29 -6.48
C PHE A 21 0.51 12.81 -6.76
N SER A 22 -0.52 13.29 -7.47
CA SER A 22 -0.84 14.72 -7.45
C SER A 22 -1.25 15.14 -6.03
N GLU A 23 -1.06 16.42 -5.70
CA GLU A 23 -1.40 16.89 -4.34
C GLU A 23 -2.87 16.63 -4.00
N GLU A 24 -3.80 16.93 -4.92
CA GLU A 24 -5.23 16.66 -4.66
C GLU A 24 -5.52 15.17 -4.47
N ASN A 25 -4.92 14.31 -5.30
CA ASN A 25 -5.17 12.87 -5.24
C ASN A 25 -4.50 12.21 -4.03
N ILE A 26 -3.35 12.72 -3.57
CA ILE A 26 -2.77 12.29 -2.30
C ILE A 26 -3.74 12.57 -1.17
N GLN A 27 -4.24 13.81 -1.06
CA GLN A 27 -5.18 14.18 0.00
C GLN A 27 -6.47 13.34 -0.06
N ALA A 28 -7.00 13.10 -1.27
CA ALA A 28 -8.18 12.25 -1.44
C ALA A 28 -7.92 10.78 -1.05
N ASN A 29 -6.74 10.25 -1.37
CA ASN A 29 -6.38 8.85 -1.13
C ASN A 29 -5.84 8.58 0.29
N LEU A 30 -5.58 9.61 1.10
CA LEU A 30 -5.11 9.45 2.48
C LEU A 30 -6.09 8.64 3.34
N VAL A 31 -7.38 8.70 3.03
CA VAL A 31 -8.42 7.91 3.72
C VAL A 31 -8.11 6.40 3.74
N LEU A 32 -7.52 5.86 2.67
CA LEU A 32 -7.09 4.46 2.63
C LEU A 32 -5.97 4.19 3.62
N VAL A 33 -4.98 5.08 3.66
CA VAL A 33 -3.81 4.94 4.53
C VAL A 33 -4.24 5.06 5.99
N GLU A 34 -5.13 5.98 6.32
CA GLU A 34 -5.67 6.18 7.66
C GLU A 34 -6.49 4.97 8.13
N ALA A 35 -7.36 4.43 7.26
CA ALA A 35 -8.13 3.23 7.56
C ALA A 35 -7.22 2.03 7.89
N LEU A 36 -6.20 1.77 7.05
CA LEU A 36 -5.23 0.70 7.30
C LEU A 36 -4.36 0.98 8.52
N ALA A 37 -4.00 2.24 8.78
CA ALA A 37 -3.22 2.62 9.96
C ALA A 37 -3.99 2.38 11.27
N LYS A 38 -5.31 2.58 11.27
CA LYS A 38 -6.17 2.27 12.43
C LYS A 38 -6.14 0.76 12.73
N ILE A 39 -6.36 -0.08 11.73
CA ILE A 39 -6.34 -1.54 11.86
C ILE A 39 -4.95 -2.03 12.29
N ALA A 40 -3.89 -1.49 11.69
CA ALA A 40 -2.51 -1.83 12.04
C ALA A 40 -2.21 -1.51 13.51
N LYS A 41 -2.69 -0.36 14.00
CA LYS A 41 -2.55 0.07 15.40
C LYS A 41 -3.28 -0.88 16.36
N GLU A 42 -4.50 -1.31 16.02
CA GLU A 42 -5.28 -2.25 16.83
C GLU A 42 -4.57 -3.61 16.95
N LYS A 43 -3.89 -4.07 15.88
CA LYS A 43 -3.07 -5.28 15.87
C LYS A 43 -1.64 -5.11 16.38
N ASN A 44 -1.22 -3.90 16.76
CA ASN A 44 0.15 -3.57 17.17
C ASN A 44 1.22 -3.94 16.12
N VAL A 45 0.94 -3.66 14.85
CA VAL A 45 1.86 -3.88 13.71
C VAL A 45 2.02 -2.60 12.89
N THR A 46 3.03 -2.50 12.03
CA THR A 46 3.13 -1.36 11.11
C THR A 46 2.12 -1.50 9.96
N THR A 47 1.71 -0.38 9.36
CA THR A 47 0.85 -0.39 8.16
C THR A 47 1.50 -1.16 7.01
N GLY A 48 2.83 -1.10 6.89
CA GLY A 48 3.59 -1.86 5.89
C GLY A 48 3.49 -3.36 6.12
N GLN A 49 3.62 -3.80 7.38
CA GLN A 49 3.45 -5.19 7.77
C GLN A 49 2.02 -5.69 7.52
N LEU A 50 1.02 -4.90 7.93
CA LEU A 50 -0.39 -5.22 7.69
C LEU A 50 -0.65 -5.44 6.19
N ALA A 51 -0.14 -4.56 5.33
CA ALA A 51 -0.33 -4.66 3.89
C ALA A 51 0.33 -5.91 3.27
N LEU A 52 1.56 -6.24 3.69
CA LEU A 52 2.26 -7.44 3.21
C LEU A 52 1.60 -8.73 3.72
N ALA A 53 1.19 -8.74 4.99
CA ALA A 53 0.45 -9.86 5.57
C ALA A 53 -0.88 -10.08 4.86
N TRP A 54 -1.63 -9.00 4.59
CA TRP A 54 -2.91 -9.08 3.89
C TRP A 54 -2.74 -9.68 2.50
N LEU A 55 -1.67 -9.29 1.78
CA LEU A 55 -1.33 -9.83 0.47
C LEU A 55 -1.00 -11.34 0.53
N LEU A 56 -0.22 -11.77 1.53
CA LEU A 56 0.08 -13.18 1.79
C LEU A 56 -1.18 -14.01 2.07
N ALA A 57 -2.17 -13.42 2.75
CA ALA A 57 -3.42 -14.09 3.11
C ALA A 57 -4.38 -14.30 1.93
N GLN A 58 -4.18 -13.63 0.79
CA GLN A 58 -5.14 -13.70 -0.33
C GLN A 58 -5.19 -15.07 -1.00
N LYS A 59 -4.02 -15.70 -1.24
CA LYS A 59 -3.87 -17.02 -1.88
C LYS A 59 -2.56 -17.67 -1.45
N PRO A 60 -2.51 -19.01 -1.32
CA PRO A 60 -1.31 -19.72 -0.83
C PRO A 60 -0.10 -19.66 -1.77
N TRP A 61 -0.29 -19.29 -3.04
CA TRP A 61 0.80 -19.16 -4.02
C TRP A 61 1.31 -17.72 -4.18
N ILE A 62 0.80 -16.76 -3.40
CA ILE A 62 1.29 -15.38 -3.45
C ILE A 62 2.58 -15.26 -2.64
N VAL A 63 3.65 -14.87 -3.31
CA VAL A 63 4.94 -14.58 -2.68
C VAL A 63 5.29 -13.11 -2.96
N PRO A 64 5.13 -12.20 -1.98
CA PRO A 64 5.53 -10.82 -2.14
C PRO A 64 7.04 -10.72 -2.27
N ASN A 65 7.52 -9.87 -3.19
CA ASN A 65 8.94 -9.51 -3.32
C ASN A 65 9.14 -8.04 -2.93
N PRO A 66 9.13 -7.70 -1.62
CA PRO A 66 9.25 -6.33 -1.18
C PRO A 66 10.71 -5.84 -1.30
N GLY A 67 10.95 -4.93 -2.25
CA GLY A 67 12.25 -4.27 -2.39
C GLY A 67 12.54 -3.31 -1.22
N THR A 68 13.75 -3.35 -0.69
CA THR A 68 14.28 -2.41 0.32
C THR A 68 15.79 -2.24 0.17
N THR A 69 16.31 -1.06 0.52
CA THR A 69 17.75 -0.78 0.62
C THR A 69 18.25 -0.68 2.07
N LYS A 70 17.35 -0.82 3.06
CA LYS A 70 17.65 -0.62 4.49
C LYS A 70 17.38 -1.90 5.28
N LEU A 71 18.30 -2.26 6.17
CA LEU A 71 18.23 -3.49 6.96
C LEU A 71 16.99 -3.52 7.88
N HIS A 72 16.71 -2.47 8.64
CA HIS A 72 15.53 -2.42 9.51
C HIS A 72 14.20 -2.58 8.74
N ARG A 73 14.16 -2.20 7.46
CA ARG A 73 12.98 -2.41 6.61
C ARG A 73 12.87 -3.85 6.13
N LEU A 74 14.00 -4.54 5.94
CA LEU A 74 13.99 -5.98 5.69
C LEU A 74 13.42 -6.72 6.89
N GLU A 75 13.86 -6.37 8.10
CA GLU A 75 13.35 -6.93 9.36
C GLU A 75 11.86 -6.66 9.53
N GLU A 76 11.41 -5.42 9.28
CA GLU A 76 9.99 -5.04 9.28
C GLU A 76 9.20 -5.92 8.29
N ASN A 77 9.66 -6.03 7.04
CA ASN A 77 8.99 -6.82 6.00
C ASN A 77 8.89 -8.30 6.37
N ILE A 78 9.96 -8.89 6.91
CA ILE A 78 9.97 -10.29 7.38
C ILE A 78 8.92 -10.48 8.47
N GLY A 79 8.82 -9.56 9.44
CA GLY A 79 7.82 -9.65 10.51
C GLY A 79 6.37 -9.73 10.03
N SER A 80 6.08 -9.38 8.77
CA SER A 80 4.74 -9.54 8.17
C SER A 80 4.32 -11.01 8.03
N THR A 81 5.26 -11.96 7.98
CA THR A 81 4.94 -13.40 7.86
C THR A 81 4.34 -13.99 9.11
N GLU A 82 4.60 -13.37 10.26
CA GLU A 82 4.10 -13.81 11.57
C GLU A 82 2.68 -13.30 11.86
N ILE A 83 2.14 -12.47 10.96
CA ILE A 83 0.81 -11.90 11.10
C ILE A 83 -0.23 -12.86 10.54
N VAL A 84 -0.98 -13.47 11.46
CA VAL A 84 -2.17 -14.26 11.12
C VAL A 84 -3.42 -13.39 11.27
N PHE A 85 -4.34 -13.53 10.32
CA PHE A 85 -5.67 -12.95 10.39
C PHE A 85 -6.71 -14.04 10.62
N THR A 86 -7.72 -13.70 11.42
CA THR A 86 -8.99 -14.41 11.44
C THR A 86 -9.78 -14.11 10.16
N ALA A 87 -10.78 -14.94 9.87
CA ALA A 87 -11.66 -14.73 8.73
C ALA A 87 -12.41 -13.39 8.83
N ASP A 88 -12.82 -13.01 10.04
CA ASP A 88 -13.56 -11.77 10.30
C ASP A 88 -12.66 -10.54 10.08
N GLU A 89 -11.42 -10.55 10.58
CA GLU A 89 -10.46 -9.47 10.32
C GLU A 89 -10.16 -9.30 8.82
N LEU A 90 -10.00 -10.41 8.09
CA LEU A 90 -9.80 -10.35 6.63
C LEU A 90 -11.03 -9.77 5.92
N ALA A 91 -12.23 -10.18 6.32
CA ALA A 91 -13.47 -9.66 5.76
C ALA A 91 -13.63 -8.16 6.04
N GLU A 92 -13.32 -7.70 7.25
CA GLU A 92 -13.34 -6.30 7.63
C GLU A 92 -12.33 -5.47 6.83
N ILE A 93 -11.09 -5.94 6.70
CA ILE A 93 -10.06 -5.26 5.90
C ILE A 93 -10.52 -5.17 4.44
N ASN A 94 -10.98 -6.27 3.85
CA ASN A 94 -11.45 -6.28 2.47
C ASN A 94 -12.62 -5.32 2.26
N SER A 95 -13.65 -5.39 3.11
CA SER A 95 -14.81 -4.51 3.01
C SER A 95 -14.44 -3.03 3.19
N THR A 96 -13.48 -2.73 4.06
CA THR A 96 -12.99 -1.36 4.29
C THR A 96 -12.27 -0.84 3.06
N VAL A 97 -11.38 -1.65 2.47
CA VAL A 97 -10.61 -1.26 1.28
C VAL A 97 -11.51 -1.14 0.05
N ASP A 98 -12.44 -2.08 -0.15
CA ASP A 98 -13.37 -2.10 -1.29
C ASP A 98 -14.35 -0.91 -1.26
N GLY A 99 -14.67 -0.39 -0.07
CA GLY A 99 -15.50 0.80 0.09
C GLY A 99 -14.79 2.12 -0.27
N ILE A 100 -13.46 2.11 -0.46
CA ILE A 100 -12.68 3.31 -0.72
C ILE A 100 -12.40 3.45 -2.22
N THR A 101 -12.95 4.51 -2.81
CA THR A 101 -12.65 4.86 -4.20
C THR A 101 -11.34 5.64 -4.28
N LEU A 102 -10.33 5.05 -4.91
CA LEU A 102 -9.07 5.72 -5.19
C LEU A 102 -9.20 6.70 -6.36
N VAL A 103 -8.63 7.89 -6.20
CA VAL A 103 -8.61 8.93 -7.22
C VAL A 103 -7.25 8.96 -7.92
N GLY A 104 -7.28 9.12 -9.24
CA GLY A 104 -6.10 9.16 -10.10
C GLY A 104 -5.73 7.78 -10.67
N ASP A 105 -5.38 7.77 -11.95
CA ASP A 105 -5.00 6.56 -12.67
C ASP A 105 -3.69 5.97 -12.15
N ARG A 106 -3.59 4.63 -12.26
CA ARG A 106 -2.40 3.89 -11.86
C ARG A 106 -1.18 4.25 -12.70
N TYR A 107 -1.41 4.59 -13.97
CA TYR A 107 -0.40 5.00 -14.93
C TYR A 107 -0.84 6.31 -15.58
N PRO A 108 0.08 7.24 -15.86
CA PRO A 108 -0.23 8.34 -16.77
C PRO A 108 -0.56 7.80 -18.17
N GLU A 109 -1.42 8.53 -18.88
CA GLU A 109 -2.03 8.09 -20.14
C GLU A 109 -0.99 7.59 -21.18
N PHE A 110 0.16 8.25 -21.27
CA PHE A 110 1.21 7.87 -22.23
C PHE A 110 1.87 6.52 -21.89
N LEU A 111 1.94 6.13 -20.61
CA LEU A 111 2.40 4.79 -20.21
C LEU A 111 1.30 3.77 -20.36
N GLU A 112 0.03 4.15 -20.10
CA GLU A 112 -1.08 3.22 -20.27
C GLU A 112 -1.22 2.74 -21.73
N LYS A 113 -1.02 3.63 -22.70
CA LYS A 113 -1.01 3.30 -24.14
C LYS A 113 0.05 2.29 -24.55
N GLN A 114 1.06 2.04 -23.71
CA GLN A 114 2.15 1.09 -23.97
C GLN A 114 1.90 -0.31 -23.38
N ILE A 115 0.85 -0.46 -22.57
CA ILE A 115 0.49 -1.73 -21.96
C ILE A 115 -0.31 -2.53 -22.99
N ASP A 116 0.19 -3.71 -23.35
CA ASP A 116 -0.55 -4.68 -24.15
C ASP A 116 -1.73 -5.19 -23.31
N LYS A 117 -2.96 -5.05 -23.82
CA LYS A 117 -4.21 -5.39 -23.10
C LYS A 117 -4.77 -6.72 -23.61
#